data_AF-A0A6G7YNQ1-F1
#
_entry.id   AF-A0A6G7YNQ1-F1
#
_cell.length_a   1.000
_cell.length_b   1.000
_cell.length_c   1.000
_cell.angle_alpha   90.00
_cell.angle_beta   90.00
_cell.angle_gamma   90.00
#
_symmetry.space_group_name_H-M   'P 1'
#
loop_
_entity.id
_entity.type
_entity.pdbx_description
1 polymer ?
#
loop_
_entity_poly.entity_id
_entity_poly.type
_entity_poly.pdbx_seq_one_letter_code
_entity_poly.pdbx_strand_id
1 'polypeptide(L)'
;MSFSNKLAENFARVLEKSPYAVQDQLVKVQYVQQGNNVVFGRTVKPGEYSNLAYIGKILESTAGKSYLGADAWLDVTFPHVIYITGTRGSGKSFDLGVILEGISALQAPSAIQNDVTPITSILIDTQSQFWTLRFPPNQNIPANEQQLAELSRWNLKASGLANTRFYVPPGTTKFLGDEIELTVRPQDVTHAEWCALLGQEVYGPKGTS
;
A
#
# COMPACT_ATOMS: atom_id res chain seq x y z
N MET A 1 7.60 -11.54 -14.13
CA MET A 1 6.47 -11.24 -15.04
C MET A 1 5.21 -11.85 -14.44
N SER A 2 4.33 -11.05 -13.83
CA SER A 2 3.27 -11.58 -12.96
C SER A 2 2.03 -12.13 -13.68
N PHE A 3 1.88 -11.97 -14.99
CA PHE A 3 0.71 -12.54 -15.69
C PHE A 3 1.14 -13.81 -16.44
N SER A 4 1.46 -14.84 -15.64
CA SER A 4 1.86 -16.15 -16.14
C SER A 4 0.75 -17.18 -15.94
N ASN A 5 0.73 -18.22 -16.77
CA ASN A 5 -0.12 -19.38 -16.54
C ASN A 5 0.62 -20.47 -15.73
N LYS A 6 1.90 -20.27 -15.40
CA LYS A 6 2.69 -21.22 -14.62
C LYS A 6 2.38 -21.05 -13.13
N LEU A 7 1.93 -22.13 -12.50
CA LEU A 7 1.53 -22.12 -11.08
C LEU A 7 2.62 -21.64 -10.13
N ALA A 8 3.90 -21.93 -10.41
CA ALA A 8 5.03 -21.50 -9.59
C ALA A 8 5.28 -19.98 -9.62
N GLU A 9 4.73 -19.29 -10.61
CA GLU A 9 4.87 -17.84 -10.82
C GLU A 9 3.64 -17.07 -10.30
N ASN A 10 2.64 -17.77 -9.77
CA ASN A 10 1.40 -17.20 -9.24
C ASN A 10 1.40 -17.15 -7.72
N PHE A 11 0.64 -16.21 -7.16
CA PHE A 11 0.29 -16.24 -5.74
C PHE A 11 -0.53 -17.50 -5.44
N ALA A 12 -0.32 -18.08 -4.26
CA ALA A 12 -0.98 -19.31 -3.88
C ALA A 12 -2.51 -19.23 -3.98
N ARG A 13 -3.17 -20.35 -4.30
CA ARG A 13 -4.64 -20.47 -4.25
C ARG A 13 -5.09 -20.57 -2.79
N VAL A 14 -5.12 -19.43 -2.11
CA VAL A 14 -5.50 -19.34 -0.70
C VAL A 14 -7.02 -19.37 -0.47
N LEU A 15 -7.83 -19.35 -1.53
CA LEU A 15 -9.28 -19.25 -1.49
C LEU A 15 -9.94 -20.22 -2.48
N GLU A 16 -10.78 -21.11 -1.98
CA GLU A 16 -11.57 -22.05 -2.80
C GLU A 16 -13.07 -21.73 -2.80
N LYS A 17 -13.56 -21.05 -1.75
CA LYS A 17 -14.97 -20.67 -1.58
C LYS A 17 -15.05 -19.29 -0.95
N SER A 18 -16.10 -18.55 -1.28
CA SER A 18 -16.39 -17.24 -0.70
C SER A 18 -17.65 -17.29 0.18
N PRO A 19 -17.62 -16.72 1.40
CA PRO A 19 -18.83 -16.44 2.15
C PRO A 19 -19.55 -15.16 1.66
N TYR A 20 -18.96 -14.39 0.74
CA TYR A 20 -19.44 -13.11 0.26
C TYR A 20 -20.03 -13.26 -1.15
N ALA A 21 -21.31 -13.62 -1.21
CA ALA A 21 -22.07 -13.65 -2.47
C ALA A 21 -22.82 -12.32 -2.63
N VAL A 22 -22.56 -11.62 -3.75
CA VAL A 22 -23.15 -10.31 -4.05
C VAL A 22 -23.88 -10.39 -5.38
N GLN A 23 -25.04 -9.74 -5.49
CA GLN A 23 -25.82 -9.74 -6.73
C GLN A 23 -25.32 -8.72 -7.76
N ASP A 24 -24.72 -7.63 -7.28
CA ASP A 24 -24.17 -6.59 -8.13
C ASP A 24 -22.94 -7.07 -8.90
N GLN A 25 -22.82 -6.61 -10.14
CA GLN A 25 -21.64 -6.88 -10.96
C GLN A 25 -20.49 -5.96 -10.56
N LEU A 26 -19.27 -6.49 -10.64
CA LEU A 26 -18.06 -5.68 -10.50
C LEU A 26 -17.93 -4.76 -11.72
N VAL A 27 -18.04 -3.45 -11.51
CA VAL A 27 -17.95 -2.43 -12.58
C VAL A 27 -16.57 -1.78 -12.61
N LYS A 28 -16.20 -1.21 -13.78
CA LYS A 28 -14.95 -0.44 -13.98
C LYS A 28 -13.66 -1.20 -13.63
N VAL A 29 -13.68 -2.51 -13.81
CA VAL A 29 -12.51 -3.38 -13.64
C VAL A 29 -11.98 -3.85 -14.98
N GLN A 30 -10.66 -4.02 -15.06
CA GLN A 30 -10.03 -4.63 -16.23
C GLN A 30 -9.61 -6.06 -15.88
N TYR A 31 -10.30 -7.04 -16.45
CA TYR A 31 -9.96 -8.45 -16.26
C TYR A 31 -8.96 -8.94 -17.31
N VAL A 32 -7.88 -9.55 -16.84
CA VAL A 32 -6.88 -10.22 -17.68
C VAL A 32 -6.96 -11.72 -17.42
N GLN A 33 -7.40 -12.46 -18.44
CA GLN A 33 -7.65 -13.89 -18.34
C GLN A 33 -6.37 -14.70 -18.06
N GLN A 34 -5.25 -14.28 -18.64
CA GLN A 34 -3.95 -14.89 -18.39
C GLN A 34 -3.58 -14.73 -16.91
N GLY A 35 -3.41 -15.84 -16.20
CA GLY A 35 -3.13 -15.85 -14.76
C GLY A 35 -4.28 -15.46 -13.83
N ASN A 36 -5.50 -15.19 -14.36
CA ASN A 36 -6.68 -14.77 -13.58
C ASN A 36 -6.45 -13.50 -12.76
N ASN A 37 -6.31 -12.36 -13.44
CA ASN A 37 -5.96 -11.08 -12.82
C ASN A 37 -7.06 -10.02 -13.02
N VAL A 38 -7.21 -9.14 -12.04
CA VAL A 38 -8.05 -7.94 -12.10
C VAL A 38 -7.16 -6.72 -11.84
N VAL A 39 -7.22 -5.74 -12.73
CA VAL A 39 -6.48 -4.49 -12.63
C VAL A 39 -7.43 -3.32 -12.35
N PHE A 40 -7.07 -2.51 -11.38
CA PHE A 40 -7.73 -1.28 -10.97
C PHE A 40 -6.90 -0.05 -11.39
N GLY A 41 -7.57 1.07 -11.65
CA GLY A 41 -6.92 2.36 -11.94
C GLY A 41 -6.63 2.63 -13.41
N ARG A 42 -6.53 1.60 -14.27
CA ARG A 42 -6.39 1.77 -15.73
C ARG A 42 -6.97 0.61 -16.54
N THR A 43 -7.23 0.88 -17.83
CA THR A 43 -7.41 -0.17 -18.84
C THR A 43 -6.05 -0.62 -19.35
N VAL A 44 -5.67 -1.87 -19.07
CA VAL A 44 -4.45 -2.50 -19.61
C VAL A 44 -4.68 -3.13 -20.98
N LYS A 45 -3.70 -2.97 -21.88
CA LYS A 45 -3.62 -3.70 -23.15
C LYS A 45 -2.81 -4.98 -22.97
N PRO A 46 -3.03 -6.01 -23.82
CA PRO A 46 -2.20 -7.20 -23.81
C PRO A 46 -0.71 -6.86 -23.97
N GLY A 47 0.11 -7.31 -23.01
CA GLY A 47 1.56 -7.05 -22.99
C GLY A 47 1.99 -5.79 -22.23
N GLU A 48 1.06 -4.91 -21.83
CA GLU A 48 1.35 -3.67 -21.10
C GLU A 48 1.03 -3.81 -19.61
N TYR A 49 1.80 -4.65 -18.91
CA TYR A 49 1.55 -5.01 -17.51
C TYR A 49 2.52 -4.39 -16.49
N SER A 50 3.34 -3.41 -16.86
CA SER A 50 4.27 -2.74 -15.93
C SER A 50 3.57 -1.76 -14.99
N ASN A 51 4.25 -1.36 -13.91
CA ASN A 51 3.74 -0.45 -12.89
C ASN A 51 2.41 -0.91 -12.29
N LEU A 52 2.37 -2.18 -11.86
CA LEU A 52 1.25 -2.75 -11.13
C LEU A 52 1.70 -3.23 -9.73
N ALA A 53 1.02 -2.74 -8.70
CA ALA A 53 1.20 -3.13 -7.31
C ALA A 53 0.13 -4.15 -6.91
N TYR A 54 0.54 -5.27 -6.31
CA TYR A 54 -0.38 -6.27 -5.81
C TYR A 54 -1.06 -5.79 -4.53
N ILE A 55 -2.40 -5.88 -4.47
CA ILE A 55 -3.19 -5.45 -3.32
C ILE A 55 -4.02 -6.58 -2.68
N GLY A 56 -3.93 -7.81 -3.22
CA GLY A 56 -4.57 -8.99 -2.65
C GLY A 56 -5.34 -9.81 -3.66
N LYS A 57 -6.42 -10.48 -3.22
CA LYS A 57 -7.28 -11.31 -4.07
C LYS A 57 -8.74 -10.91 -3.95
N ILE A 58 -9.47 -11.05 -5.04
CA ILE A 58 -10.92 -10.86 -5.03
C ILE A 58 -11.58 -12.00 -4.28
N LEU A 59 -12.22 -11.65 -3.17
CA LEU A 59 -12.97 -12.57 -2.33
C LEU A 59 -14.43 -12.69 -2.72
N GLU A 60 -15.00 -11.69 -3.40
CA GLU A 60 -16.44 -11.67 -3.70
C GLU A 60 -16.79 -12.62 -4.86
N SER A 61 -17.93 -13.29 -4.71
CA SER A 61 -18.57 -14.00 -5.82
C SER A 61 -19.77 -13.17 -6.28
N THR A 62 -19.73 -12.68 -7.52
CA THR A 62 -20.78 -11.87 -8.12
C THR A 62 -21.71 -12.70 -9.01
N ALA A 63 -22.93 -12.21 -9.25
CA ALA A 63 -23.80 -12.81 -10.27
C ALA A 63 -23.23 -12.57 -11.69
N GLY A 64 -23.17 -13.63 -12.50
CA GLY A 64 -22.59 -13.59 -13.84
C GLY A 64 -21.13 -14.05 -13.87
N LYS A 65 -20.20 -13.19 -14.32
CA LYS A 65 -18.78 -13.54 -14.37
C LYS A 65 -18.15 -13.40 -12.98
N SER A 66 -17.79 -14.53 -12.38
CA SER A 66 -17.07 -14.56 -11.11
C SER A 66 -15.59 -14.20 -11.31
N TYR A 67 -15.09 -13.35 -10.42
CA TYR A 67 -13.67 -13.02 -10.30
C TYR A 67 -13.04 -13.63 -9.04
N LEU A 68 -13.73 -14.56 -8.38
CA LEU A 68 -13.28 -15.18 -7.14
C LEU A 68 -11.86 -15.74 -7.28
N GLY A 69 -10.99 -15.36 -6.35
CA GLY A 69 -9.59 -15.79 -6.31
C GLY A 69 -8.69 -15.12 -7.34
N ALA A 70 -9.21 -14.20 -8.16
CA ALA A 70 -8.40 -13.40 -9.07
C ALA A 70 -7.45 -12.50 -8.29
N ASP A 71 -6.23 -12.36 -8.80
CA ASP A 71 -5.21 -11.48 -8.26
C ASP A 71 -5.57 -10.03 -8.54
N ALA A 72 -5.62 -9.21 -7.50
CA ALA A 72 -5.99 -7.81 -7.54
C ALA A 72 -4.73 -6.94 -7.62
N TRP A 73 -4.68 -6.11 -8.67
CA TRP A 73 -3.56 -5.23 -8.96
C TRP A 73 -4.01 -3.78 -9.07
N LEU A 74 -3.26 -2.88 -8.47
CA LEU A 74 -3.43 -1.45 -8.55
C LEU A 74 -2.44 -0.88 -9.57
N ASP A 75 -2.92 -0.10 -10.54
CA ASP A 75 -2.04 0.73 -11.36
C ASP A 75 -1.38 1.80 -10.50
N VAL A 76 -0.08 1.99 -10.70
CA VAL A 76 0.70 3.02 -10.00
C VAL A 76 1.35 4.01 -10.96
N THR A 77 0.93 3.99 -12.23
CA THR A 77 1.41 4.94 -13.26
C THR A 77 0.80 6.31 -13.08
N PHE A 78 -0.48 6.37 -12.66
CA PHE A 78 -1.21 7.62 -12.47
C PHE A 78 -1.55 7.88 -11.00
N PRO A 79 -1.65 9.16 -10.58
CA PRO A 79 -2.09 9.49 -9.23
C PRO A 79 -3.51 8.99 -8.96
N HIS A 80 -3.70 8.32 -7.83
CA HIS A 80 -4.99 7.84 -7.34
C HIS A 80 -5.31 8.45 -5.99
N VAL A 81 -6.59 8.82 -5.80
CA VAL A 81 -7.14 9.11 -4.47
C VAL A 81 -7.84 7.85 -3.99
N ILE A 82 -7.31 7.22 -2.95
CA ILE A 82 -7.81 5.94 -2.41
C ILE A 82 -8.35 6.19 -1.00
N TYR A 83 -9.60 5.76 -0.76
CA TYR A 83 -10.23 5.82 0.54
C TYR A 83 -10.38 4.41 1.11
N ILE A 84 -9.71 4.14 2.24
CA ILE A 84 -9.76 2.86 2.97
C ILE A 84 -10.64 3.06 4.21
N THR A 85 -11.71 2.28 4.32
CA THR A 85 -12.69 2.40 5.42
C THR A 85 -13.07 1.03 5.99
N GLY A 86 -13.54 1.02 7.24
CA GLY A 86 -13.93 -0.19 7.95
C GLY A 86 -13.96 -0.01 9.47
N THR A 87 -14.56 -0.97 10.17
CA THR A 87 -14.71 -0.97 11.65
C THR A 87 -13.34 -1.05 12.37
N ARG A 88 -13.34 -0.84 13.69
CA ARG A 88 -12.11 -0.99 14.49
C ARG A 88 -11.58 -2.43 14.35
N GLY A 89 -10.29 -2.58 14.08
CA GLY A 89 -9.65 -3.89 13.89
C GLY A 89 -9.88 -4.53 12.52
N SER A 90 -10.49 -3.83 11.56
CA SER A 90 -10.79 -4.38 10.23
C SER A 90 -9.60 -4.49 9.27
N GLY A 91 -8.39 -4.12 9.68
CA GLY A 91 -7.19 -4.21 8.82
C GLY A 91 -6.81 -2.96 8.02
N LYS A 92 -7.43 -1.79 8.24
CA LYS A 92 -7.11 -0.55 7.46
C LYS A 92 -5.61 -0.21 7.41
N SER A 93 -4.91 -0.30 8.54
CA SER A 93 -3.45 -0.04 8.58
C SER A 93 -2.66 -1.10 7.83
N PHE A 94 -3.14 -2.35 7.81
CA PHE A 94 -2.56 -3.43 7.03
C PHE A 94 -2.70 -3.14 5.54
N ASP A 95 -3.89 -2.75 5.08
CA ASP A 95 -4.13 -2.39 3.67
C ASP A 95 -3.25 -1.20 3.23
N LEU A 96 -3.08 -0.20 4.09
CA LEU A 96 -2.16 0.92 3.83
C LEU A 96 -0.71 0.44 3.74
N GLY A 97 -0.31 -0.51 4.58
CA GLY A 97 1.01 -1.16 4.53
C GLY A 97 1.25 -1.89 3.21
N VAL A 98 0.26 -2.68 2.75
CA VAL A 98 0.30 -3.37 1.45
C VAL A 98 0.49 -2.38 0.30
N ILE A 99 -0.25 -1.27 0.31
CA ILE A 99 -0.11 -0.23 -0.71
C ILE A 99 1.29 0.41 -0.64
N LEU A 100 1.78 0.74 0.56
CA LEU A 100 3.12 1.30 0.76
C LEU A 100 4.22 0.39 0.23
N GLU A 101 4.16 -0.91 0.51
CA GLU A 101 5.10 -1.90 -0.04
C GLU A 101 4.98 -2.01 -1.56
N GLY A 102 3.76 -1.91 -2.11
CA GLY A 102 3.51 -1.96 -3.54
C GLY A 102 4.10 -0.78 -4.32
N ILE A 103 4.16 0.42 -3.74
CA ILE A 103 4.58 1.65 -4.42
C ILE A 103 6.01 2.11 -4.08
N SER A 104 6.58 1.62 -2.98
CA SER A 104 7.87 2.10 -2.45
C SER A 104 9.02 1.18 -2.86
N ALA A 105 10.26 1.67 -2.74
CA ALA A 105 11.43 0.82 -3.00
C ALA A 105 11.52 -0.27 -1.92
N LEU A 106 11.79 -1.51 -2.33
CA LEU A 106 12.00 -2.64 -1.42
C LEU A 106 13.49 -3.01 -1.35
N GLN A 107 13.90 -3.58 -0.23
CA GLN A 107 15.28 -4.05 -0.01
C GLN A 107 15.65 -5.23 -0.94
N ALA A 108 14.66 -6.06 -1.26
CA ALA A 108 14.78 -7.14 -2.23
C ALA A 108 13.59 -7.11 -3.21
N PRO A 109 13.79 -7.49 -4.49
CA PRO A 109 12.71 -7.61 -5.46
C PRO A 109 11.62 -8.57 -4.96
N SER A 110 10.35 -8.21 -5.18
CA SER A 110 9.20 -9.00 -4.74
C SER A 110 8.17 -9.13 -5.85
N ALA A 111 7.45 -10.26 -5.86
CA ALA A 111 6.39 -10.52 -6.83
C ALA A 111 5.18 -9.58 -6.67
N ILE A 112 5.07 -8.88 -5.53
CA ILE A 112 4.02 -7.87 -5.29
C ILE A 112 4.21 -6.61 -6.17
N GLN A 113 5.38 -6.44 -6.80
CA GLN A 113 5.70 -5.34 -7.71
C GLN A 113 5.94 -5.88 -9.11
N ASN A 114 5.01 -5.66 -10.04
CA ASN A 114 5.23 -6.00 -11.43
C ASN A 114 5.80 -4.78 -12.17
N ASP A 115 7.13 -4.75 -12.28
CA ASP A 115 7.92 -3.68 -12.91
C ASP A 115 7.52 -2.28 -12.43
N VAL A 116 7.37 -2.14 -11.10
CA VAL A 116 7.02 -0.86 -10.46
C VAL A 116 8.23 0.06 -10.43
N THR A 117 8.06 1.28 -10.91
CA THR A 117 8.97 2.39 -10.62
C THR A 117 8.62 2.97 -9.26
N PRO A 118 9.49 2.85 -8.23
CA PRO A 118 9.15 3.32 -6.90
C PRO A 118 8.91 4.83 -6.84
N ILE A 119 7.93 5.23 -6.03
CA ILE A 119 7.65 6.64 -5.74
C ILE A 119 8.03 7.01 -4.31
N THR A 120 8.26 8.30 -4.09
CA THR A 120 8.51 8.80 -2.73
C THR A 120 7.20 8.86 -1.96
N SER A 121 7.11 8.07 -0.90
CA SER A 121 5.93 7.98 -0.03
C SER A 121 6.14 8.81 1.23
N ILE A 122 5.17 9.65 1.57
CA ILE A 122 5.10 10.35 2.86
C ILE A 122 3.94 9.74 3.65
N LEU A 123 4.26 9.21 4.83
CA LEU A 123 3.28 8.62 5.72
C LEU A 123 3.20 9.42 7.02
N ILE A 124 1.98 9.83 7.37
CA ILE A 124 1.68 10.40 8.69
C ILE A 124 1.22 9.27 9.59
N ASP A 125 2.13 8.73 10.40
CA ASP A 125 1.87 7.62 11.31
C ASP A 125 1.58 8.14 12.73
N THR A 126 0.30 8.29 13.06
CA THR A 126 -0.12 8.76 14.39
C THR A 126 -0.06 7.69 15.47
N GLN A 127 0.09 6.41 15.12
CA GLN A 127 0.07 5.30 16.07
C GLN A 127 1.43 4.60 16.24
N SER A 128 2.46 5.03 15.49
CA SER A 128 3.81 4.46 15.50
C SER A 128 3.81 2.94 15.25
N GLN A 129 3.12 2.53 14.19
CA GLN A 129 2.98 1.11 13.81
C GLN A 129 3.79 0.75 12.56
N PHE A 130 4.03 1.73 11.68
CA PHE A 130 4.59 1.47 10.35
C PHE A 130 6.12 1.43 10.32
N TRP A 131 6.81 1.77 11.41
CA TRP A 131 8.27 1.68 11.48
C TRP A 131 8.80 0.27 11.27
N THR A 132 7.99 -0.73 11.62
CA THR A 132 8.30 -2.14 11.42
C THR A 132 8.44 -2.51 9.95
N LEU A 133 7.82 -1.77 9.02
CA LEU A 133 7.94 -2.01 7.57
C LEU A 133 9.38 -1.88 7.04
N ARG A 134 10.28 -1.22 7.79
CA ARG A 134 11.71 -1.21 7.45
C ARG A 134 12.37 -2.57 7.65
N PHE A 135 11.84 -3.42 8.51
CA PHE A 135 12.49 -4.65 8.95
C PHE A 135 11.69 -5.87 8.50
N PRO A 136 12.22 -6.72 7.60
CA PRO A 136 11.55 -7.97 7.26
C PRO A 136 11.40 -8.86 8.52
N PRO A 137 10.34 -9.68 8.60
CA PRO A 137 10.18 -10.63 9.70
C PRO A 137 11.40 -11.56 9.81
N ASN A 138 11.89 -11.70 11.03
CA ASN A 138 13.07 -12.49 11.38
C ASN A 138 12.67 -13.84 11.97
N GLN A 139 13.17 -14.94 11.37
CA GLN A 139 12.92 -16.32 11.81
C GLN A 139 13.40 -16.65 13.23
N ASN A 140 14.34 -15.88 13.77
CA ASN A 140 14.85 -16.09 15.12
C ASN A 140 13.97 -15.44 16.20
N ILE A 141 12.92 -14.71 15.82
CA ILE A 141 11.98 -14.05 16.73
C ILE A 141 10.67 -14.85 16.72
N PRO A 142 10.29 -15.53 17.83
CA PRO A 142 9.07 -16.34 17.88
C PRO A 142 7.80 -15.59 17.49
N ALA A 143 7.70 -14.30 17.82
CA ALA A 143 6.56 -13.47 17.45
C ALA A 143 6.37 -13.31 15.92
N ASN A 144 7.40 -13.59 15.11
CA ASN A 144 7.34 -13.48 13.64
C ASN A 144 6.96 -14.80 12.95
N GLU A 145 6.83 -15.90 13.70
CA GLU A 145 6.56 -17.23 13.12
C GLU A 145 5.27 -17.23 12.29
N GLN A 146 4.20 -16.62 12.82
CA GLN A 146 2.92 -16.51 12.12
C GLN A 146 3.03 -15.71 10.81
N GLN A 147 3.78 -14.61 10.81
CA GLN A 147 3.98 -13.78 9.62
C GLN A 147 4.79 -14.53 8.55
N LEU A 148 5.83 -15.26 8.96
CA LEU A 148 6.63 -16.10 8.06
C LEU A 148 5.82 -17.25 7.47
N ALA A 149 4.96 -17.88 8.27
CA ALA A 149 4.04 -18.91 7.81
C ALA A 149 3.05 -18.38 6.76
N GLU A 150 2.49 -17.18 6.98
CA GLU A 150 1.60 -16.55 5.98
C GLU A 150 2.36 -16.17 4.71
N LEU A 151 3.57 -15.59 4.79
CA LEU A 151 4.37 -15.31 3.59
C LEU A 151 4.63 -16.59 2.77
N SER A 152 5.02 -17.68 3.44
CA SER A 152 5.20 -18.99 2.81
C SER A 152 3.91 -19.49 2.16
N ARG A 153 2.78 -19.40 2.88
CA ARG A 153 1.44 -19.77 2.38
C ARG A 153 1.06 -19.00 1.12
N TRP A 154 1.47 -17.74 0.98
CA TRP A 154 1.20 -16.89 -0.19
C TRP A 154 2.24 -17.02 -1.30
N ASN A 155 3.26 -17.87 -1.14
CA ASN A 155 4.41 -17.99 -2.04
C ASN A 155 5.21 -16.67 -2.15
N LEU A 156 5.33 -15.97 -1.02
CA LEU A 156 6.02 -14.69 -0.89
C LEU A 156 7.30 -14.82 -0.06
N LYS A 157 8.30 -14.02 -0.41
CA LYS A 157 9.53 -13.85 0.37
C LYS A 157 9.43 -12.57 1.18
N ALA A 158 9.94 -12.62 2.41
CA ALA A 158 10.06 -11.44 3.25
C ALA A 158 10.96 -10.38 2.60
N SER A 159 10.53 -9.12 2.67
CA SER A 159 11.29 -7.94 2.28
C SER A 159 10.91 -6.79 3.22
N GLY A 160 11.65 -5.69 3.17
CA GLY A 160 11.33 -4.46 3.91
C GLY A 160 11.48 -3.25 3.00
N LEU A 161 10.98 -2.10 3.46
CA LEU A 161 11.16 -0.84 2.74
C LEU A 161 12.64 -0.43 2.71
N ALA A 162 13.09 -0.03 1.52
CA ALA A 162 14.41 0.53 1.30
C ALA A 162 14.40 2.06 1.52
N ASN A 163 15.52 2.61 1.99
CA ASN A 163 15.73 4.06 2.14
C ASN A 163 14.71 4.79 3.04
N THR A 164 14.06 4.08 3.96
CA THR A 164 13.10 4.65 4.91
C THR A 164 13.78 5.61 5.88
N ARG A 165 13.19 6.81 6.05
CA ARG A 165 13.60 7.79 7.06
C ARG A 165 12.47 8.03 8.03
N PHE A 166 12.79 8.02 9.33
CA PHE A 166 11.83 8.32 10.39
C PHE A 166 12.01 9.74 10.85
N TYR A 167 10.92 10.51 10.77
CA TYR A 167 10.88 11.89 11.23
C TYR A 167 10.05 11.95 12.50
N VAL A 168 10.61 12.51 13.58
CA VAL A 168 9.96 12.61 14.89
C VAL A 168 9.93 14.05 15.37
N PRO A 169 8.91 14.49 16.13
CA PRO A 169 8.92 15.81 16.74
C PRO A 169 10.14 16.01 17.67
N PRO A 170 10.66 17.23 17.81
CA PRO A 170 11.73 17.53 18.77
C PRO A 170 11.36 17.09 20.19
N GLY A 171 12.33 16.51 20.90
CA GLY A 171 12.12 15.99 22.26
C GLY A 171 11.42 14.63 22.35
N THR A 172 11.14 13.98 21.22
CA THR A 172 10.65 12.59 21.20
C THR A 172 11.77 11.61 21.56
N THR A 173 11.50 10.65 22.43
CA THR A 173 12.45 9.57 22.73
C THR A 173 12.67 8.70 21.50
N LYS A 174 13.92 8.64 21.03
CA LYS A 174 14.35 7.78 19.92
C LYS A 174 14.37 6.31 20.34
N PHE A 175 13.89 5.42 19.48
CA PHE A 175 13.84 3.97 19.71
C PHE A 175 14.58 3.17 18.63
N LEU A 176 14.72 3.70 17.41
CA LEU A 176 15.56 3.15 16.34
C LEU A 176 17.00 3.65 16.42
N GLY A 177 17.20 4.84 16.99
CA GLY A 177 18.49 5.50 17.15
C GLY A 177 18.90 6.36 15.94
N ASP A 178 18.23 6.21 14.80
CA ASP A 178 18.48 6.95 13.57
C ASP A 178 17.30 7.84 13.12
N GLU A 179 16.33 8.09 14.00
CA GLU A 179 15.27 9.05 13.74
C GLU A 179 15.80 10.48 13.61
N ILE A 180 15.21 11.23 12.69
CA ILE A 180 15.55 12.62 12.36
C ILE A 180 14.50 13.52 13.02
N GLU A 181 14.94 14.55 13.74
CA GLU A 181 14.00 15.53 14.27
C GLU A 181 13.38 16.35 13.14
N LEU A 182 12.05 16.32 13.03
CA LEU A 182 11.30 17.11 12.08
C LEU A 182 11.21 18.54 12.60
N THR A 183 12.01 19.42 12.01
CA THR A 183 11.96 20.85 12.27
C THR A 183 11.73 21.58 10.95
N VAL A 184 10.92 22.64 10.99
CA VAL A 184 10.70 23.53 9.85
C VAL A 184 11.24 24.89 10.24
N ARG A 185 12.13 25.46 9.43
CA ARG A 185 12.66 26.79 9.71
C ARG A 185 11.56 27.81 9.40
N PRO A 186 11.37 28.86 10.22
CA PRO A 186 10.27 29.80 9.97
C PRO A 186 10.31 30.48 8.61
N GLN A 187 11.51 30.67 8.06
CA GLN A 187 11.75 31.23 6.73
C GLN A 187 11.37 30.30 5.57
N ASP A 188 11.22 28.99 5.82
CA ASP A 188 10.84 28.01 4.78
C ASP A 188 9.31 27.93 4.60
N VAL A 189 8.55 28.56 5.50
CA VAL A 189 7.09 28.60 5.48
C VAL A 189 6.66 29.96 4.94
N THR A 190 5.91 29.95 3.85
CA THR A 190 5.36 31.16 3.22
C THR A 190 4.32 31.81 4.11
N HIS A 191 4.04 33.10 3.87
CA HIS A 191 2.98 33.81 4.60
C HIS A 191 1.61 33.10 4.53
N ALA A 192 1.26 32.58 3.35
CA ALA A 192 0.00 31.86 3.16
C ALA A 192 -0.06 30.54 3.95
N GLU A 193 1.04 29.80 4.00
CA GLU A 193 1.14 28.58 4.80
C GLU A 193 1.08 28.88 6.30
N TRP A 194 1.69 29.97 6.75
CA TRP A 194 1.55 30.44 8.14
C TRP A 194 0.11 30.77 8.49
N CYS A 195 -0.59 31.51 7.62
CA CYS A 195 -2.01 31.78 7.79
C CYS A 195 -2.82 30.48 7.90
N ALA A 196 -2.60 29.52 6.99
CA ALA A 196 -3.27 28.22 7.02
C ALA A 196 -2.99 27.44 8.32
N LEU A 197 -1.72 27.39 8.77
CA LEU A 197 -1.31 26.72 10.01
C LEU A 197 -1.97 27.33 11.25
N LEU A 198 -2.16 28.66 11.25
CA LEU A 198 -2.76 29.41 12.38
C LEU A 198 -4.28 29.57 12.25
N GLY A 199 -4.90 28.97 11.24
CA GLY A 199 -6.33 29.12 10.96
C GLY A 199 -6.74 30.57 10.66
N GLN A 200 -5.83 31.37 10.11
CA GLN A 200 -6.08 32.76 9.68
C GLN A 200 -6.30 32.81 8.17
N GLU A 201 -7.11 33.77 7.73
CA GLU A 201 -7.24 34.09 6.31
C GLU A 201 -6.06 34.97 5.86
N VAL A 202 -5.50 34.69 4.68
CA VAL A 202 -4.42 35.49 4.08
C VAL A 202 -4.88 36.94 3.84
N TYR A 203 -6.15 37.10 3.48
CA TYR A 203 -6.78 38.40 3.22
C TYR A 203 -8.08 38.53 4.01
N GLY A 204 -7.96 38.56 5.34
CA GLY A 204 -9.09 38.82 6.23
C GLY A 204 -9.33 40.32 6.44
N PRO A 205 -10.57 40.76 6.74
CA PRO A 205 -10.89 42.17 7.00
C PRO A 205 -10.21 42.76 8.24
N LYS A 206 -9.46 41.96 9.02
CA LYS A 206 -8.76 42.37 10.24
C LYS A 206 -7.40 43.07 10.00
N GLY A 207 -7.05 43.40 8.75
CA GLY A 207 -5.76 43.98 8.35
C GLY A 207 -5.69 45.51 8.24
N THR A 208 -6.59 46.27 8.87
CA THR A 208 -6.49 47.74 8.99
C THR A 208 -6.60 48.16 10.45
N SER A 209 -5.48 48.13 11.16
CA SER A 209 -5.29 48.83 12.44
C SER A 209 -3.83 49.16 12.65
#